data_AF-A0A0K2UD54-F1
#
_entry.id   AF-A0A0K2UD54-F1
#
_cell.length_a   1.000
_cell.length_b   1.000
_cell.length_c   1.000
_cell.angle_alpha   90.00
_cell.angle_beta   90.00
_cell.angle_gamma   90.00
#
_symmetry.space_group_name_H-M   'P 1'
#
loop_
_entity.id
_entity.type
_entity.pdbx_description
1 polymer ?
#
loop_
_entity_poly.entity_id
_entity_poly.type
_entity_poly.pdbx_seq_one_letter_code
_entity_poly.pdbx_strand_id
1 'polypeptide(L)'
;RWAKLRSAMVPTTIVFEPISECLCLGLLASWAVFYLWKVDPILFFAFHILLWFIMDWTLLCVVQNDSLPFNKLEFLLVWVYREISAPCLFIAAQLNPWIKWRDKYFKLRWGGVAEAHYMKVPL
;
A
#
# COMPACT_ATOMS: atom_id res chain seq x y z
N ARG A 1 -5.87 -1.53 -8.26
CA ARG A 1 -5.56 -1.50 -9.72
C ARG A 1 -4.07 -1.40 -9.99
N TRP A 2 -3.41 -0.34 -9.51
CA TRP A 2 -1.98 -0.11 -9.75
C TRP A 2 -1.06 -1.19 -9.21
N ALA A 3 -1.37 -1.75 -8.02
CA ALA A 3 -0.66 -2.91 -7.48
C ALA A 3 -0.64 -4.09 -8.46
N LYS A 4 -1.81 -4.46 -9.03
CA LYS A 4 -1.92 -5.52 -10.05
C LYS A 4 -1.01 -5.29 -11.26
N LEU A 5 -0.96 -4.04 -11.73
CA LEU A 5 -0.12 -3.66 -12.88
C LEU A 5 1.36 -3.81 -12.57
N ARG A 6 1.79 -3.31 -11.40
CA ARG A 6 3.19 -3.38 -10.98
C ARG A 6 3.63 -4.82 -10.73
N SER A 7 2.81 -5.62 -10.04
CA SER A 7 3.09 -7.05 -9.83
C SER A 7 3.20 -7.84 -11.13
N ALA A 8 2.40 -7.52 -12.15
CA ALA A 8 2.47 -8.17 -13.46
C ALA A 8 3.68 -7.74 -14.30
N MET A 9 4.15 -6.49 -14.15
CA MET A 9 5.35 -5.96 -14.81
C MET A 9 6.64 -6.43 -14.14
N VAL A 10 6.67 -6.39 -12.81
CA VAL A 10 7.83 -6.68 -11.98
C VAL A 10 7.38 -7.62 -10.85
N PRO A 11 7.52 -8.95 -11.02
CA PRO A 11 7.04 -9.93 -10.04
C PRO A 11 7.64 -9.79 -8.65
N THR A 12 8.85 -9.24 -8.54
CA THR A 12 9.51 -9.02 -7.24
C THR A 12 8.73 -8.05 -6.35
N THR A 13 7.93 -7.13 -6.91
CA THR A 13 7.13 -6.21 -6.10
C THR A 13 6.05 -6.92 -5.30
N ILE A 14 5.66 -8.14 -5.66
CA ILE A 14 4.68 -8.95 -4.90
C ILE A 14 5.17 -9.19 -3.48
N VAL A 15 6.49 -9.40 -3.30
CA VAL A 15 7.09 -9.66 -2.00
C VAL A 15 7.51 -8.35 -1.34
N PHE A 16 8.15 -7.45 -2.09
CA PHE A 16 8.74 -6.25 -1.50
C PHE A 16 7.71 -5.17 -1.13
N GLU A 17 6.58 -5.04 -1.85
CA GLU A 17 5.52 -4.09 -1.48
C GLU A 17 4.97 -4.33 -0.08
N PRO A 18 4.41 -5.51 0.26
CA PRO A 18 3.79 -5.70 1.57
C PRO A 18 4.81 -5.56 2.71
N ILE A 19 6.08 -5.89 2.48
CA ILE A 19 7.14 -5.72 3.48
C ILE A 19 7.48 -4.24 3.70
N SER A 20 7.37 -3.41 2.67
CA SER A 20 7.68 -1.98 2.73
C SER A 20 6.55 -1.13 3.32
N GLU A 21 5.37 -1.71 3.58
CA GLU A 21 4.25 -1.01 4.23
C GLU A 21 4.57 -0.70 5.70
N CYS A 22 3.96 0.37 6.22
CA CYS A 22 4.25 0.95 7.54
C CYS A 22 4.29 -0.10 8.67
N LEU A 23 3.28 -0.97 8.74
CA LEU A 23 3.17 -1.95 9.82
C LEU A 23 4.25 -3.03 9.72
N CYS A 24 4.43 -3.63 8.55
CA CYS A 24 5.40 -4.71 8.35
C CYS A 24 6.83 -4.19 8.51
N LEU A 25 7.15 -3.05 7.90
CA LEU A 25 8.46 -2.43 8.00
C LEU A 25 8.76 -1.99 9.42
N GLY A 26 7.78 -1.37 10.10
CA GLY A 26 7.90 -0.94 11.49
C GLY A 26 8.15 -2.11 12.45
N LEU A 27 7.48 -3.24 12.26
CA LEU A 27 7.69 -4.45 13.07
C LEU A 27 9.07 -5.07 12.84
N LEU A 28 9.52 -5.14 11.59
CA LEU A 28 10.86 -5.66 11.27
C LEU A 28 11.96 -4.73 11.81
N ALA A 29 11.77 -3.41 11.67
CA ALA A 29 12.71 -2.42 12.15
C ALA A 29 12.77 -2.40 13.70
N SER A 30 11.63 -2.45 14.39
CA SER A 30 11.60 -2.50 15.85
C SER A 30 12.27 -3.76 16.39
N TRP A 31 12.06 -4.91 15.73
CA TRP A 31 12.75 -6.14 16.09
C TRP A 31 14.26 -6.04 15.87
N ALA A 32 14.70 -5.50 14.74
CA ALA A 32 16.12 -5.29 14.45
C ALA A 32 16.79 -4.36 15.48
N VAL A 33 16.12 -3.25 15.83
CA VAL A 33 16.58 -2.28 16.83
C VAL A 33 16.69 -2.92 18.21
N PHE A 34 15.70 -3.71 18.62
CA PHE A 34 15.76 -4.46 19.87
C PHE A 34 16.90 -5.47 19.88
N TYR A 35 17.15 -6.15 18.75
CA TYR A 35 18.23 -7.11 18.65
C TYR A 35 19.61 -6.44 18.78
N LEU A 36 19.84 -5.33 18.07
CA LEU A 36 21.13 -4.65 17.98
C LEU A 36 21.44 -3.75 19.19
N TRP A 37 20.47 -2.95 19.63
CA TRP A 37 20.70 -1.89 20.63
C TRP A 37 19.96 -2.12 21.95
N LYS A 38 19.12 -3.18 22.05
CA LYS A 38 18.31 -3.49 23.25
C LYS A 38 17.39 -2.34 23.68
N VAL A 39 17.05 -1.44 22.76
CA VAL A 39 16.06 -0.39 22.96
C VAL A 39 14.67 -1.03 23.00
N ASP A 40 13.76 -0.45 23.78
CA ASP A 40 12.37 -0.88 23.85
C ASP A 40 11.72 -0.88 22.43
N PRO A 41 11.33 -2.06 21.90
CA PRO A 41 10.79 -2.17 20.55
C PRO A 41 9.42 -1.49 20.41
N ILE A 42 8.63 -1.41 21.48
CA ILE A 42 7.30 -0.80 21.46
C ILE A 42 7.44 0.71 21.30
N LEU A 43 8.36 1.32 22.04
CA LEU A 43 8.64 2.75 21.95
C LEU A 43 9.14 3.12 20.54
N PHE A 44 10.08 2.34 20.00
CA PHE A 44 10.57 2.55 18.64
C PHE A 44 9.45 2.42 17.60
N PHE A 45 8.61 1.40 17.72
CA PHE A 45 7.49 1.17 16.81
C PHE A 45 6.46 2.31 16.85
N ALA A 46 6.14 2.81 18.05
CA ALA A 46 5.25 3.96 18.21
C ALA A 46 5.81 5.22 17.54
N PHE A 47 7.11 5.49 17.70
CA PHE A 47 7.77 6.63 17.05
C PHE A 47 7.80 6.45 15.52
N HIS A 48 8.06 5.24 15.04
CA HIS A 48 8.04 4.92 13.61
C HIS A 48 6.66 5.20 12.99
N ILE A 49 5.58 4.72 13.61
CA ILE A 49 4.21 4.98 13.15
C ILE A 49 3.91 6.48 13.13
N LEU A 50 4.29 7.22 14.18
CA LEU A 50 4.07 8.66 14.25
C LEU A 50 4.80 9.39 13.11
N LEU A 51 6.07 9.04 12.87
CA LEU A 51 6.87 9.63 11.81
C LEU A 51 6.27 9.33 10.43
N TRP A 52 5.83 8.10 10.21
CA TRP A 52 5.17 7.67 8.97
C TRP A 52 3.89 8.47 8.72
N PHE A 53 3.07 8.62 9.75
CA PHE A 53 1.86 9.42 9.69
C PHE A 53 2.14 10.89 9.31
N ILE A 54 3.18 11.50 9.91
CA ILE A 54 3.60 12.87 9.58
C ILE A 54 4.07 12.94 8.12
N MET A 55 4.87 11.98 7.66
CA MET A 55 5.34 11.92 6.28
C MET A 55 4.15 11.86 5.30
N ASP A 56 3.18 10.98 5.56
CA ASP A 56 1.98 10.87 4.73
C ASP A 56 1.13 12.14 4.72
N TRP A 57 0.98 12.79 5.87
CA TRP A 57 0.31 14.09 5.95
C TRP A 57 1.05 15.14 5.11
N THR A 58 2.37 15.23 5.24
CA THR A 58 3.16 16.20 4.48
C THR A 58 3.12 15.92 2.97
N LEU A 59 3.19 14.66 2.57
CA LEU A 59 3.07 14.25 1.17
C LEU A 59 1.73 14.69 0.59
N LEU A 60 0.65 14.51 1.34
CA LEU A 60 -0.70 14.88 0.89
C LEU A 60 -0.84 16.40 0.76
N CYS A 61 -0.32 17.17 1.72
CA CYS A 61 -0.26 18.64 1.61
C CYS A 61 0.50 19.08 0.35
N VAL A 62 1.64 18.45 0.04
CA VAL A 62 2.46 18.78 -1.13
C VAL A 62 1.73 18.43 -2.44
N VAL A 63 1.10 17.26 -2.52
CA VAL A 63 0.39 16.81 -3.73
C VAL A 63 -0.85 17.65 -4.00
N GLN A 64 -1.58 18.05 -2.97
CA GLN A 64 -2.76 18.89 -3.13
C GLN A 64 -2.39 20.35 -3.45
N ASN A 65 -1.25 20.83 -2.93
CA ASN A 65 -0.75 22.19 -3.11
C ASN A 65 -1.75 23.29 -2.67
N ASP A 66 -2.63 22.95 -1.73
CA ASP A 66 -3.65 23.84 -1.16
C ASP A 66 -4.05 23.34 0.24
N SER A 67 -4.86 24.12 0.95
CA SER A 67 -5.43 23.73 2.24
C SER A 67 -6.30 22.48 2.10
N LEU A 68 -6.10 21.53 3.03
CA LEU A 68 -6.86 20.28 3.05
C LEU A 68 -8.30 20.56 3.50
N PRO A 69 -9.32 20.09 2.76
CA PRO A 69 -10.73 20.39 3.08
C PRO A 69 -11.28 19.59 4.27
N PHE A 70 -10.42 18.85 4.98
CA PHE A 70 -10.80 17.93 6.05
C PHE A 70 -9.96 18.16 7.32
N ASN A 71 -10.51 17.74 8.45
CA ASN A 71 -9.87 17.86 9.75
C ASN A 71 -8.77 16.80 9.95
N LYS A 72 -7.79 17.08 10.82
CA LYS A 72 -6.68 16.16 11.16
C LYS A 72 -7.18 14.82 11.72
N LEU A 73 -8.28 14.84 12.49
CA LEU A 73 -8.88 13.61 13.04
C LEU A 73 -9.54 12.75 11.96
N GLU A 74 -10.18 13.37 10.97
CA GLU A 74 -10.76 12.65 9.83
C GLU A 74 -9.65 11.98 9.02
N PHE A 75 -8.54 12.69 8.79
CA PHE A 75 -7.36 12.11 8.17
C PHE A 75 -6.80 10.95 8.98
N LEU A 76 -6.68 11.07 10.31
CA LEU A 76 -6.18 9.98 11.16
C LEU A 76 -7.04 8.72 11.03
N LEU A 77 -8.37 8.84 11.09
CA LEU A 77 -9.27 7.70 10.96
C LEU A 77 -9.16 7.02 9.59
N VAL A 78 -9.13 7.82 8.51
CA VAL A 78 -8.97 7.31 7.14
C VAL A 78 -7.59 6.68 6.95
N TRP A 79 -6.55 7.28 7.53
CA TRP A 79 -5.19 6.77 7.49
C TRP A 79 -5.09 5.41 8.17
N VAL A 80 -5.61 5.26 9.39
CA VAL A 80 -5.65 3.97 10.10
C VAL A 80 -6.43 2.91 9.31
N TYR A 81 -7.61 3.28 8.78
CA TYR A 81 -8.40 2.37 7.94
C TYR A 81 -7.62 1.94 6.70
N ARG A 82 -6.90 2.86 6.06
CA ARG A 82 -6.05 2.57 4.90
C ARG A 82 -4.91 1.63 5.26
N GLU A 83 -4.19 1.87 6.34
CA GLU A 83 -3.06 1.01 6.75
C GLU A 83 -3.51 -0.43 7.09
N ILE A 84 -4.67 -0.59 7.74
CA ILE A 84 -5.21 -1.91 8.07
C ILE A 84 -5.76 -2.62 6.82
N SER A 85 -6.42 -1.89 5.93
CA SER A 85 -7.01 -2.47 4.71
C SER A 85 -6.00 -2.75 3.60
N ALA A 86 -4.85 -2.05 3.60
CA ALA A 86 -3.80 -2.21 2.61
C ALA A 86 -3.36 -3.67 2.37
N PRO A 87 -2.97 -4.47 3.38
CA PRO A 87 -2.56 -5.86 3.17
C PRO A 87 -3.70 -6.73 2.62
N CYS A 88 -4.92 -6.55 3.13
CA CYS A 88 -6.11 -7.29 2.67
C CYS A 88 -6.42 -6.99 1.19
N LEU A 89 -6.39 -5.70 0.82
CA LEU A 89 -6.61 -5.26 -0.55
C LEU A 89 -5.48 -5.70 -1.49
N PHE A 90 -4.24 -5.74 -1.00
CA PHE A 90 -3.09 -6.23 -1.77
C PHE A 90 -3.25 -7.71 -2.10
N ILE A 91 -3.57 -8.55 -1.12
CA ILE A 91 -3.81 -9.99 -1.33
C ILE A 91 -4.98 -10.19 -2.32
N ALA A 92 -6.10 -9.49 -2.10
CA ALA A 92 -7.25 -9.54 -3.00
C ALA A 92 -6.90 -9.08 -4.42
N ALA A 93 -5.94 -8.16 -4.57
CA ALA A 93 -5.47 -7.70 -5.87
C ALA A 93 -4.68 -8.79 -6.61
N GLN A 94 -3.88 -9.60 -5.91
CA GLN A 94 -3.10 -10.69 -6.52
C GLN A 94 -3.96 -11.88 -6.96
N LEU A 95 -5.06 -12.15 -6.23
CA LEU A 95 -5.98 -13.25 -6.57
C LEU A 95 -6.80 -13.00 -7.84
N ASN A 96 -6.91 -11.75 -8.30
CA ASN A 96 -7.75 -11.40 -9.44
C ASN A 96 -6.96 -10.60 -10.50
N PRO A 97 -6.57 -11.21 -11.63
CA PRO A 97 -5.77 -10.54 -12.67
C PRO A 97 -6.59 -9.58 -13.55
N TRP A 98 -7.91 -9.49 -13.37
CA TRP A 98 -8.77 -8.62 -14.17
C TRP A 98 -8.73 -7.17 -13.68
N ILE A 99 -8.60 -6.24 -14.61
CA ILE A 99 -8.71 -4.81 -14.40
C ILE A 99 -9.83 -4.26 -15.27
N LYS A 100 -10.78 -3.56 -14.65
CA LYS A 100 -11.72 -2.70 -15.38
C LYS A 100 -11.10 -1.32 -15.51
N TRP A 101 -11.03 -0.80 -16.74
CA TRP A 101 -10.61 0.56 -17.02
C TRP A 101 -11.60 1.23 -17.97
N ARG A 102 -12.31 2.25 -17.46
CA ARG A 102 -13.48 2.84 -18.13
C ARG A 102 -14.47 1.74 -18.51
N ASP A 103 -14.80 1.61 -19.80
CA ASP A 103 -15.77 0.63 -20.33
C ASP A 103 -15.12 -0.66 -20.84
N LYS A 104 -13.79 -0.82 -20.67
CA LYS A 104 -13.05 -1.99 -21.15
C LYS A 104 -12.53 -2.85 -20.00
N TYR A 105 -12.48 -4.16 -20.22
CA TYR A 105 -11.84 -5.11 -19.32
C TYR A 105 -10.47 -5.47 -19.87
N PHE A 106 -9.48 -5.57 -18.99
CA PHE A 106 -8.13 -5.97 -19.33
C PHE A 106 -7.74 -7.16 -18.46
N LYS A 107 -7.22 -8.22 -19.08
CA LYS A 107 -6.57 -9.33 -18.38
C LYS A 107 -5.07 -9.07 -18.38
N LEU A 108 -4.46 -8.98 -17.21
CA LEU A 108 -3.01 -8.86 -17.13
C LEU A 108 -2.35 -10.22 -17.24
N ARG A 109 -1.33 -10.26 -18.09
CA ARG A 109 -0.34 -11.32 -18.18
C ARG A 109 0.94 -10.88 -17.49
N TRP A 110 1.72 -11.86 -17.05
CA TRP A 110 3.09 -11.64 -16.64
C TRP A 110 3.91 -11.01 -17.77
N GLY A 111 4.86 -10.14 -17.41
CA GLY A 111 5.61 -9.33 -18.38
C GLY A 111 4.93 -8.01 -18.73
N GLY A 112 3.90 -7.60 -17.99
CA GLY A 112 3.24 -6.29 -18.14
C GLY A 112 2.30 -6.17 -19.34
N VAL A 113 1.93 -7.27 -19.98
CA VAL A 113 1.02 -7.26 -21.15
C VAL A 113 -0.44 -7.21 -20.68
N ALA A 114 -1.19 -6.23 -21.18
CA ALA A 114 -2.61 -6.06 -20.89
C ALA A 114 -3.46 -6.44 -22.13
N GLU A 115 -4.14 -7.58 -22.07
CA GLU A 115 -5.04 -8.06 -23.13
C GLU A 115 -6.44 -7.45 -22.95
N ALA A 116 -6.92 -6.70 -23.94
CA ALA A 116 -8.23 -6.07 -23.90
C ALA A 116 -9.35 -7.08 -24.23
N HIS A 117 -10.41 -7.08 -23.43
CA HIS A 117 -11.61 -7.88 -23.59
C HIS A 117 -12.86 -7.00 -23.49
N TYR A 118 -13.83 -7.27 -24.37
CA TYR A 118 -15.12 -6.56 -24.44
C TYR A 118 -16.13 -7.03 -23.39
N MET A 119 -15.98 -8.25 -22.84
CA MET A 119 -16.75 -8.76 -21.70
C MET A 119 -15.83 -9.51 -20.73
N LYS A 120 -16.18 -9.46 -19.43
CA LYS A 120 -15.57 -10.34 -18.43
C LYS A 120 -16.08 -11.75 -18.72
N VAL A 121 -15.27 -12.59 -19.35
CA VAL A 121 -15.61 -14.02 -19.51
C VAL A 121 -15.63 -14.62 -18.11
N PRO A 122 -16.78 -15.06 -17.58
CA PRO A 122 -16.80 -15.80 -16.33
C PRO A 122 -16.07 -17.13 -16.57
N LEU A 123 -15.08 -17.42 -15.72
CA LEU A 123 -14.52 -18.76 -15.59
C LEU A 123 -15.55 -19.65 -14.89
#